data_AF-A0A969LL61-F1
#
_entry.id   AF-A0A969LL61-F1
#
_cell.length_a   1.000
_cell.length_b   1.000
_cell.length_c   1.000
_cell.angle_alpha   90.00
_cell.angle_beta   90.00
_cell.angle_gamma   90.00
#
_symmetry.space_group_name_H-M   'P 1'
#
loop_
_entity.id
_entity.type
_entity.pdbx_description
1 polymer ?
#
loop_
_entity_poly.entity_id
_entity_poly.type
_entity_poly.pdbx_seq_one_letter_code
_entity_poly.pdbx_strand_id
1 'polypeptide(L)'
;MKQTGAVMLDFEITGFKDVPVTIELCFNNGGVLTGTTQHSTTAHFLKERNAAYSYGGSTIEFGPGATTHKNIDGLEGERYSTHFGNLKTEGMYVYLTGNTPFRHTLKLT
;
A
#
# COMPACT_ATOMS: atom_id res chain seq x y z
N MET A 1 -27.40 -3.68 -12.00
CA MET A 1 -26.44 -4.78 -11.73
C MET A 1 -25.11 -4.13 -11.36
N LYS A 2 -24.52 -4.42 -10.19
CA LYS A 2 -23.14 -3.96 -9.87
C LYS A 2 -22.19 -4.76 -10.76
N GLN A 3 -21.38 -4.08 -11.56
CA GLN A 3 -20.37 -4.72 -12.39
C GLN A 3 -19.16 -4.98 -11.49
N THR A 4 -18.97 -6.23 -11.05
CA THR A 4 -17.82 -6.64 -10.23
C THR A 4 -16.62 -6.82 -11.16
N GLY A 5 -15.81 -5.77 -11.31
CA GLY A 5 -14.56 -5.83 -12.07
C GLY A 5 -13.42 -6.26 -11.16
N ALA A 6 -12.64 -7.26 -11.59
CA ALA A 6 -11.37 -7.59 -10.94
C ALA A 6 -10.23 -6.91 -11.69
N VAL A 7 -9.30 -6.30 -10.96
CA VAL A 7 -8.06 -5.72 -11.50
C VAL A 7 -6.87 -6.47 -10.94
N MET A 8 -5.89 -6.77 -11.80
CA MET A 8 -4.62 -7.36 -11.41
C MET A 8 -3.52 -6.34 -11.68
N LEU A 9 -2.70 -6.06 -10.67
CA LEU A 9 -1.53 -5.18 -10.77
C LEU A 9 -0.27 -6.03 -10.58
N ASP A 10 0.49 -6.19 -11.66
CA ASP A 10 1.77 -6.90 -11.64
C ASP A 10 2.93 -5.92 -11.47
N PHE A 11 3.70 -6.12 -10.40
CA PHE A 11 4.90 -5.37 -10.09
C PHE A 11 6.12 -6.23 -10.38
N GLU A 12 7.01 -5.75 -11.25
CA GLU A 12 8.33 -6.31 -11.48
C GLU A 12 9.37 -5.22 -11.29
N ILE A 13 10.09 -5.30 -10.17
CA ILE A 13 11.06 -4.28 -9.76
C ILE A 13 12.44 -4.94 -9.70
N THR A 14 13.26 -4.60 -10.68
CA THR A 14 14.63 -5.07 -10.83
C THR A 14 15.63 -4.03 -10.29
N GLY A 15 16.87 -4.45 -10.03
CA GLY A 15 17.93 -3.55 -9.59
C GLY A 15 19.02 -4.30 -8.84
N PHE A 16 19.87 -3.56 -8.12
CA PHE A 16 20.81 -4.19 -7.19
C PHE A 16 20.08 -5.05 -6.18
N LYS A 17 20.73 -6.12 -5.73
CA LYS A 17 20.14 -7.02 -4.74
C LYS A 17 19.90 -6.27 -3.42
N ASP A 18 18.79 -6.59 -2.77
CA ASP A 18 18.43 -6.20 -1.41
C ASP A 18 18.05 -4.72 -1.23
N VAL A 19 17.80 -3.95 -2.31
CA VAL A 19 17.32 -2.57 -2.19
C VAL A 19 15.86 -2.55 -1.72
N PRO A 20 15.51 -1.81 -0.65
CA PRO A 20 14.13 -1.73 -0.15
C PRO A 20 13.13 -1.22 -1.19
N VAL A 21 11.95 -1.82 -1.22
CA VAL A 21 10.82 -1.48 -2.08
C VAL A 21 9.60 -1.29 -1.21
N THR A 22 8.88 -0.18 -1.40
CA THR A 22 7.60 0.09 -0.74
C THR A 22 6.54 0.42 -1.78
N ILE A 23 5.41 -0.28 -1.71
CA ILE A 23 4.18 0.03 -2.45
C ILE A 23 3.18 0.60 -1.46
N GLU A 24 2.66 1.79 -1.74
CA GLU A 24 1.68 2.49 -0.92
C GLU A 24 0.30 2.47 -1.61
N LEU A 25 -0.71 1.96 -0.92
CA LEU A 25 -2.11 2.05 -1.32
C LEU A 25 -2.78 3.16 -0.49
N CYS A 26 -3.33 4.16 -1.17
CA CYS A 26 -3.94 5.34 -0.56
C CYS A 26 -5.47 5.24 -0.57
N PHE A 27 -6.10 5.35 0.60
CA PHE A 27 -7.54 5.30 0.78
C PHE A 27 -8.06 6.56 1.49
N ASN A 28 -9.35 6.87 1.31
CA ASN A 28 -9.96 8.03 1.97
C ASN A 28 -10.00 7.86 3.50
N ASN A 29 -9.95 8.99 4.20
CA ASN A 29 -10.25 9.04 5.64
C ASN A 29 -11.71 8.63 5.94
N GLY A 30 -11.93 8.11 7.15
CA GLY A 30 -13.25 7.73 7.64
C GLY A 30 -13.80 6.41 7.07
N GLY A 31 -13.01 5.69 6.27
CA GLY A 31 -13.31 4.31 5.90
C GLY A 31 -12.88 3.31 6.98
N VAL A 32 -13.15 2.04 6.72
CA VAL A 32 -12.79 0.92 7.62
C VAL A 32 -11.88 -0.04 6.88
N LEU A 33 -10.69 -0.27 7.44
CA LEU A 33 -9.76 -1.31 7.00
C LEU A 33 -9.92 -2.57 7.84
N THR A 34 -9.98 -3.72 7.18
CA THR A 34 -9.90 -5.05 7.81
C THR A 34 -8.81 -5.88 7.16
N GLY A 35 -8.27 -6.88 7.87
CA GLY A 35 -7.20 -7.74 7.34
C GLY A 35 -5.81 -7.08 7.25
N THR A 36 -5.66 -5.85 7.73
CA THR A 36 -4.37 -5.16 7.82
C THR A 36 -3.82 -5.16 9.25
N THR A 37 -2.52 -4.92 9.41
CA THR A 37 -1.90 -4.68 10.72
C THR A 37 -1.66 -3.18 10.88
N GLN A 38 -2.29 -2.56 11.87
CA GLN A 38 -2.06 -1.14 12.15
C GLN A 38 -0.63 -0.88 12.62
N HIS A 39 -0.01 0.17 12.10
CA HIS A 39 1.31 0.65 12.49
C HIS A 39 1.26 2.02 13.16
N SER A 40 0.40 2.91 12.67
CA SER A 40 0.10 4.21 13.28
C SER A 40 -1.39 4.54 13.11
N THR A 41 -1.80 5.75 13.46
CA THR A 41 -3.20 6.21 13.30
C THR A 41 -3.73 6.02 11.88
N THR A 42 -2.89 6.27 10.86
CA THR A 42 -3.29 6.20 9.44
C THR A 42 -2.51 5.16 8.64
N ALA A 43 -1.38 4.66 9.15
CA ALA A 43 -0.53 3.69 8.45
C ALA A 43 -0.83 2.25 8.87
N HIS A 44 -0.97 1.37 7.89
CA HIS A 44 -1.20 -0.06 8.07
C HIS A 44 -0.28 -0.89 7.15
N PHE A 45 0.06 -2.11 7.54
CA PHE A 45 0.77 -3.07 6.70
C PHE A 45 -0.17 -4.17 6.22
N LEU A 46 -0.04 -4.55 4.95
CA LEU A 46 -0.63 -5.77 4.39
C LEU A 46 0.44 -6.86 4.35
N LYS A 47 0.46 -7.72 5.37
CA LYS A 47 1.57 -8.67 5.56
C LYS A 47 1.57 -9.83 4.57
N GLU A 48 0.51 -10.62 4.56
CA GLU A 48 0.48 -11.89 3.80
C GLU A 48 -0.89 -12.19 3.18
N ARG A 49 -1.98 -11.75 3.82
CA ARG A 49 -3.35 -12.09 3.42
C ARG A 49 -4.00 -10.93 2.68
N ASN A 50 -5.24 -11.17 2.23
CA ASN A 50 -6.10 -10.13 1.69
C ASN A 50 -6.61 -9.23 2.81
N ALA A 51 -6.91 -7.99 2.44
CA ALA A 51 -7.56 -6.98 3.25
C ALA A 51 -8.77 -6.42 2.50
N ALA A 52 -9.60 -5.68 3.22
CA ALA A 52 -10.70 -4.94 2.64
C ALA A 52 -10.72 -3.51 3.16
N TYR A 53 -11.10 -2.59 2.29
CA TYR A 53 -11.41 -1.20 2.63
C TYR A 53 -12.87 -0.93 2.31
N SER A 54 -13.64 -0.48 3.30
CA SER A 54 -15.05 -0.11 3.13
C SER A 54 -15.28 1.37 3.38
N TYR A 55 -15.96 2.04 2.44
CA TYR A 55 -16.30 3.46 2.52
C TYR A 55 -17.58 3.76 1.73
N GLY A 56 -18.49 4.53 2.32
CA GLY A 56 -19.72 4.97 1.64
C GLY A 56 -20.59 3.84 1.06
N GLY A 57 -20.64 2.67 1.72
CA GLY A 57 -21.40 1.51 1.26
C GLY A 57 -20.76 0.72 0.10
N SER A 58 -19.50 1.02 -0.24
CA SER A 58 -18.69 0.26 -1.18
C SER A 58 -17.50 -0.36 -0.47
N THR A 59 -17.08 -1.54 -0.95
CA THR A 59 -15.94 -2.27 -0.41
C THR A 59 -15.04 -2.66 -1.57
N ILE A 60 -13.72 -2.50 -1.38
CA ILE A 60 -12.70 -3.06 -2.25
C ILE A 60 -11.92 -4.07 -1.43
N GLU A 61 -11.81 -5.30 -1.94
CA GLU A 61 -10.89 -6.31 -1.42
C GLU A 61 -9.59 -6.26 -2.20
N PHE A 62 -8.45 -6.42 -1.51
CA PHE A 62 -7.14 -6.37 -2.14
C PHE A 62 -6.13 -7.31 -1.47
N GLY A 63 -5.25 -7.92 -2.26
CA GLY A 63 -4.19 -8.80 -1.76
C GLY A 63 -3.63 -9.76 -2.83
N PRO A 64 -2.72 -10.66 -2.45
CA PRO A 64 -2.18 -10.86 -1.10
C PRO A 64 -1.21 -9.74 -0.66
N GLY A 65 -0.77 -9.80 0.60
CA GLY A 65 0.24 -8.88 1.14
C GLY A 65 1.68 -9.28 0.86
N ALA A 66 2.60 -8.39 1.23
CA ALA A 66 4.02 -8.67 1.38
C ALA A 66 4.61 -7.68 2.39
N THR A 67 5.42 -8.14 3.34
CA THR A 67 6.13 -7.22 4.25
C THR A 67 7.47 -7.81 4.68
N THR A 68 8.57 -7.38 4.06
CA THR A 68 9.95 -7.78 4.46
C THR A 68 10.62 -6.76 5.38
N HIS A 69 10.15 -5.51 5.39
CA HIS A 69 10.68 -4.43 6.22
C HIS A 69 9.60 -3.42 6.64
N LYS A 70 9.95 -2.46 7.50
CA LYS A 70 9.02 -1.42 7.98
C LYS A 70 9.36 0.00 7.52
N ASN A 71 10.32 0.15 6.61
CA ASN A 71 10.74 1.45 6.08
C ASN A 71 9.62 2.10 5.22
N ILE A 72 8.84 3.01 5.82
CA ILE A 72 7.72 3.73 5.18
C ILE A 72 7.81 5.25 5.34
N ASP A 73 8.97 5.73 5.82
CA ASP A 73 9.30 7.13 6.03
C ASP A 73 10.26 7.63 4.94
N GLY A 74 10.20 8.92 4.62
CA GLY A 74 11.10 9.55 3.65
C GLY A 74 10.89 9.09 2.20
N LEU A 75 9.68 8.63 1.86
CA LEU A 75 9.34 8.15 0.52
C LEU A 75 9.21 9.28 -0.50
N GLU A 76 8.99 10.52 -0.04
CA GLU A 76 8.85 11.72 -0.86
C GLU A 76 10.10 12.14 -1.65
N GLY A 77 11.27 11.57 -1.33
CA GLY A 77 12.54 11.90 -1.98
C GLY A 77 13.12 13.27 -1.57
N GLU A 78 14.43 13.44 -1.79
CA GLU A 78 15.22 14.57 -1.25
C GLU A 78 14.78 15.95 -1.78
N ARG A 79 14.23 16.01 -3.00
CA ARG A 79 13.73 17.27 -3.58
C ARG A 79 12.50 17.85 -2.86
N TYR A 80 11.72 17.03 -2.17
CA TYR A 80 10.53 17.47 -1.46
C TYR A 80 10.79 17.76 0.03
N SER A 81 11.76 17.06 0.65
CA SER A 81 12.12 17.28 2.06
C SER A 81 12.78 18.65 2.31
N THR A 82 13.49 19.20 1.32
CA THR A 82 14.21 20.49 1.43
C THR A 82 13.30 21.73 1.43
N HIS A 83 12.05 21.60 0.97
CA HIS A 83 11.09 22.72 0.87
C HIS A 83 9.95 22.64 1.91
N PHE A 84 10.07 21.81 2.95
CA PHE A 84 8.97 21.49 3.89
C PHE A 84 7.70 20.99 3.18
N GLY A 85 7.84 20.47 1.96
CA GLY A 85 6.75 19.92 1.19
C GLY A 85 6.41 18.53 1.71
N ASN A 86 5.12 18.25 1.91
CA ASN A 86 4.63 16.92 2.22
C ASN A 86 3.93 16.36 0.99
N LEU A 87 4.38 15.21 0.48
CA LEU A 87 3.73 14.51 -0.63
C LEU A 87 2.60 13.59 -0.16
N LYS A 88 2.48 13.33 1.15
CA LYS A 88 1.38 12.55 1.71
C LYS A 88 0.13 13.40 1.75
N THR A 89 -0.88 12.95 1.02
CA THR A 89 -2.24 13.48 1.09
C THR A 89 -2.87 13.18 2.47
N GLU A 90 -4.09 13.64 2.70
CA GLU A 90 -4.85 13.10 3.83
C GLU A 90 -5.44 11.74 3.45
N GLY A 91 -5.38 10.74 4.35
CA GLY A 91 -5.92 9.43 4.06
C GLY A 91 -5.47 8.33 5.00
N MET A 92 -5.95 7.11 4.73
CA MET A 92 -5.49 5.86 5.31
C MET A 92 -4.55 5.17 4.32
N TYR A 93 -3.45 4.63 4.81
CA TYR A 93 -2.38 4.07 3.98
C TYR A 93 -2.18 2.60 4.29
N VAL A 94 -2.10 1.77 3.25
CA VAL A 94 -1.72 0.37 3.38
C VAL A 94 -0.45 0.09 2.60
N TYR A 95 0.55 -0.44 3.30
CA TYR A 95 1.88 -0.67 2.76
C TYR A 95 2.13 -2.15 2.48
N LEU A 96 2.70 -2.42 1.31
CA LEU A 96 3.42 -3.65 0.99
C LEU A 96 4.90 -3.32 0.88
N THR A 97 5.77 -4.16 1.45
CA THR A 97 7.22 -3.93 1.44
C THR A 97 7.99 -5.18 1.03
N GLY A 98 9.10 -4.96 0.34
CA GLY A 98 9.92 -5.99 -0.27
C GLY A 98 11.36 -5.52 -0.44
N ASN A 99 12.19 -6.38 -1.03
CA ASN A 99 13.55 -6.01 -1.44
C ASN A 99 13.75 -6.44 -2.89
N THR A 100 14.49 -5.66 -3.68
CA THR A 100 14.82 -6.03 -5.06
C THR A 100 15.73 -7.26 -5.14
N PRO A 101 15.58 -8.12 -6.15
CA PRO A 101 14.48 -8.12 -7.12
C PRO A 101 13.14 -8.47 -6.45
N PHE A 102 12.10 -7.69 -6.73
CA PHE A 102 10.78 -7.84 -6.14
C PHE A 102 9.74 -8.09 -7.23
N ARG A 103 9.00 -9.19 -7.11
CA ARG A 103 7.89 -9.51 -7.99
C ARG A 103 6.64 -9.79 -7.16
N HIS A 104 5.55 -9.10 -7.48
CA HIS A 104 4.31 -9.23 -6.73
C HIS A 104 3.10 -8.94 -7.61
N THR A 105 2.03 -9.69 -7.42
CA THR A 105 0.76 -9.49 -8.11
C THR A 105 -0.31 -9.15 -7.08
N LEU A 106 -0.84 -7.93 -7.15
CA LEU A 106 -1.92 -7.48 -6.29
C LEU A 106 -3.25 -7.59 -7.05
N LYS A 107 -4.18 -8.37 -6.52
CA LYS A 107 -5.55 -8.45 -7.02
C LYS A 107 -6.43 -7.46 -6.27
N LEU A 108 -7.30 -6.76 -6.98
CA LEU A 108 -8.35 -5.89 -6.43
C LEU A 108 -9.73 -6.33 -6.97
N THR A 109 -10.74 -6.41 -6.11
CA THR A 109 -12.12 -6.80 -6.45
C THR A 109 -13.18 -6.02 -5.69
#